data_AF-A0A970H0J6-F1
#
_entry.id   AF-A0A970H0J6-F1
#
_cell.length_a   1.000
_cell.length_b   1.000
_cell.length_c   1.000
_cell.angle_alpha   90.00
_cell.angle_beta   90.00
_cell.angle_gamma   90.00
#
_symmetry.space_group_name_H-M   'P 1'
#
loop_
_entity.id
_entity.type
_entity.pdbx_description
1 polymer ?
#
loop_
_entity_poly.entity_id
_entity_poly.type
_entity_poly.pdbx_seq_one_letter_code
_entity_poly.pdbx_strand_id
1 'polypeptide(L)'
;MTDAEANALKNKVRVVCYYPTASGDKLVGEVTLVDFTSKDKKTENMIMKVVNALAKGPRDTSNLKTIMPKDAELKSVKIKDDCVILNFNEAFKSGMPETQSEIEMLLYAIANTVTEFKDFNCVKITSGNEVVQSVVNRNMDFVAKIVETSTNNYDEEEYADVPLE
;
A
#
# COMPACT_ATOMS: atom_id res chain seq x y z
N MET A 1 23.30 8.58 14.29
CA MET A 1 22.92 7.22 13.88
C MET A 1 23.99 6.27 14.38
N THR A 2 23.60 5.26 15.14
CA THR A 2 24.50 4.18 15.58
C THR A 2 24.66 3.13 14.47
N ASP A 3 25.73 2.34 14.52
CA ASP A 3 25.94 1.24 13.58
C ASP A 3 24.78 0.22 13.61
N ALA A 4 24.11 0.08 14.75
CA ALA A 4 22.93 -0.77 14.92
C ALA A 4 21.69 -0.21 14.21
N GLU A 5 21.45 1.09 14.29
CA GLU A 5 20.36 1.77 13.57
C GLU A 5 20.59 1.73 12.06
N ALA A 6 21.82 1.97 11.61
CA ALA A 6 22.20 1.87 10.21
C ALA A 6 22.02 0.44 9.67
N ASN A 7 22.42 -0.57 10.44
CA ASN A 7 22.32 -1.97 10.03
C ASN A 7 20.87 -2.49 10.07
N ALA A 8 20.00 -1.95 10.94
CA ALA A 8 18.57 -2.28 10.97
C ALA A 8 17.79 -1.72 9.76
N LEU A 9 18.30 -0.66 9.14
CA LEU A 9 17.77 -0.06 7.91
C LEU A 9 18.40 -0.64 6.64
N LYS A 10 19.47 -1.42 6.79
CA LYS A 10 20.15 -2.08 5.67
C LYS A 10 19.16 -3.02 4.98
N ASN A 11 18.84 -2.69 3.73
CA ASN A 11 17.85 -3.35 2.89
C ASN A 11 16.39 -3.13 3.29
N LYS A 12 16.03 -1.93 3.77
CA LYS A 12 14.63 -1.49 3.84
C LYS A 12 14.40 -0.36 2.85
N VAL A 13 13.18 -0.30 2.33
CA VAL A 13 12.70 0.79 1.47
C VAL A 13 11.53 1.46 2.14
N ARG A 14 11.49 2.80 2.05
CA ARG A 14 10.37 3.61 2.52
C ARG A 14 9.26 3.58 1.47
N VAL A 15 8.04 3.27 1.91
CA VAL A 15 6.82 3.34 1.08
C VAL A 15 5.74 4.04 1.87
N VAL A 16 4.79 4.68 1.18
CA VAL A 16 3.64 5.29 1.84
C VAL A 16 2.45 4.36 1.72
N CYS A 17 1.92 3.92 2.85
CA CYS A 17 0.64 3.20 2.92
C CYS A 17 -0.45 4.15 3.41
N TYR A 18 -1.61 4.13 2.76
CA TYR A 18 -2.72 5.02 3.09
C TYR A 18 -3.77 4.29 3.93
N TYR A 19 -4.13 4.88 5.07
CA TYR A 19 -5.09 4.29 6.01
C TYR A 19 -6.22 5.28 6.32
N PRO A 20 -7.45 4.80 6.53
CA PRO A 20 -8.54 5.66 6.97
C PRO A 20 -8.28 6.26 8.35
N THR A 21 -8.71 7.51 8.51
CA THR A 21 -8.82 8.18 9.81
C THR A 21 -9.81 7.45 10.73
N ALA A 22 -9.75 7.74 12.04
CA ALA A 22 -10.71 7.20 13.00
C ALA A 22 -12.18 7.51 12.65
N SER A 23 -12.47 8.64 12.00
CA SER A 23 -13.79 8.98 11.47
C SER A 23 -14.17 8.16 10.23
N GLY A 24 -13.20 7.75 9.41
CA GLY A 24 -13.41 6.98 8.19
C GLY A 24 -13.79 7.82 6.96
N ASP A 25 -13.60 9.14 7.01
CA ASP A 25 -13.96 10.10 5.96
C ASP A 25 -12.76 10.60 5.14
N LYS A 26 -11.55 10.40 5.66
CA LYS A 26 -10.27 10.76 5.03
C LYS A 26 -9.23 9.67 5.20
N LEU A 27 -8.21 9.70 4.35
CA LEU A 27 -7.00 8.89 4.39
C LEU A 27 -5.83 9.70 4.94
N VAL A 28 -4.94 9.01 5.65
CA VAL A 28 -3.63 9.52 6.03
C VAL A 28 -2.58 8.59 5.45
N GLY A 29 -1.61 9.15 4.72
CA GLY A 29 -0.44 8.41 4.27
C GLY A 29 0.55 8.25 5.43
N GLU A 30 0.99 7.03 5.68
CA GLU A 30 1.99 6.73 6.69
C GLU A 30 3.21 6.07 6.04
N VAL A 31 4.40 6.64 6.29
CA VAL A 31 5.65 6.05 5.81
C VAL A 31 5.93 4.76 6.57
N THR A 32 5.96 3.66 5.83
CA THR A 32 6.27 2.31 6.32
C THR A 32 7.59 1.85 5.70
N LEU A 33 8.39 1.15 6.51
CA LEU A 33 9.59 0.49 6.02
C LEU A 33 9.27 -0.96 5.62
N VAL A 34 9.54 -1.29 4.36
CA VAL A 34 9.36 -2.64 3.82
C VAL A 34 10.73 -3.27 3.60
N ASP A 35 10.89 -4.53 3.98
CA ASP A 35 12.11 -5.27 3.71
C ASP A 35 12.30 -5.46 2.21
N PHE A 36 13.51 -5.20 1.74
CA PHE A 36 13.92 -5.38 0.36
C PHE A 36 15.08 -6.38 0.29
N THR A 37 15.05 -7.26 -0.71
CA THR A 37 16.09 -8.24 -0.98
C THR A 37 16.24 -8.40 -2.49
N SER A 38 17.27 -9.13 -2.93
CA SER A 38 17.44 -9.44 -4.35
C SER A 38 16.25 -10.17 -4.99
N LYS A 39 15.38 -10.81 -4.19
CA LYS A 39 14.15 -11.46 -4.68
C LYS A 39 13.03 -10.47 -5.01
N ASP A 40 13.14 -9.23 -4.53
CA ASP A 40 12.11 -8.20 -4.64
C ASP A 40 12.38 -7.21 -5.78
N LYS A 41 13.43 -7.45 -6.57
CA LYS A 41 13.76 -6.62 -7.74
C LYS A 41 12.66 -6.56 -8.79
N LYS A 42 11.85 -7.61 -8.90
CA LYS A 42 10.68 -7.60 -9.77
C LYS A 42 9.61 -6.69 -9.17
N THR A 43 9.11 -5.77 -9.98
CA THR A 43 8.10 -4.80 -9.57
C THR A 43 6.88 -5.44 -8.89
N GLU A 44 6.39 -6.58 -9.41
CA GLU A 44 5.25 -7.29 -8.83
C GLU A 44 5.52 -7.82 -7.41
N ASN A 45 6.74 -8.28 -7.13
CA ASN A 45 7.11 -8.76 -5.80
C ASN A 45 7.16 -7.61 -4.80
N MET A 46 7.69 -6.45 -5.24
CA MET A 46 7.74 -5.26 -4.42
C MET A 46 6.33 -4.72 -4.13
N ILE A 47 5.45 -4.61 -5.14
CA ILE A 47 4.04 -4.26 -4.96
C ILE A 47 3.35 -5.22 -3.99
N MET A 48 3.57 -6.53 -4.14
CA MET A 48 2.99 -7.53 -3.24
C MET A 48 3.39 -7.28 -1.78
N LYS A 49 4.65 -6.93 -1.51
CA LYS A 49 5.10 -6.58 -0.16
C LYS A 49 4.44 -5.31 0.37
N VAL A 50 4.28 -4.30 -0.47
CA VAL A 50 3.63 -3.03 -0.08
C VAL A 50 2.15 -3.23 0.24
N VAL A 51 1.42 -3.98 -0.60
CA VAL A 51 0.01 -4.31 -0.33
C VAL A 51 -0.13 -5.16 0.93
N ASN A 52 0.81 -6.08 1.19
CA ASN A 52 0.84 -6.83 2.44
C ASN A 52 1.17 -5.94 3.65
N ALA A 53 1.98 -4.90 3.50
CA ALA A 53 2.23 -3.92 4.55
C ALA A 53 0.97 -3.08 4.85
N LEU A 54 0.25 -2.64 3.81
CA LEU A 54 -1.06 -2.02 3.96
C LEU A 54 -2.05 -2.94 4.70
N ALA A 55 -2.07 -4.25 4.36
CA ALA A 55 -2.97 -5.22 4.98
C ALA A 55 -2.67 -5.49 6.46
N LYS A 56 -1.42 -5.35 6.89
CA LYS A 56 -1.05 -5.45 8.32
C LYS A 56 -1.65 -4.33 9.16
N GLY A 57 -2.07 -3.23 8.54
CA GLY A 57 -2.62 -2.06 9.23
C GLY A 57 -1.56 -0.99 9.50
N PRO A 58 -2.00 0.16 10.05
CA PRO A 58 -1.11 1.26 10.41
C PRO A 58 -0.32 0.92 11.68
N ARG A 59 0.64 1.76 12.08
CA ARG A 59 1.31 1.60 13.38
C ARG A 59 0.31 1.61 14.54
N ASP A 60 0.58 0.81 15.57
CA ASP A 60 -0.22 0.73 16.80
C ASP A 60 -0.34 2.06 17.55
N THR A 61 0.62 2.97 17.35
CA THR A 61 0.61 4.31 17.96
C THR A 61 -0.21 5.34 17.17
N SER A 62 -0.65 4.98 15.97
CA SER A 62 -1.52 5.83 15.15
C SER A 62 -2.97 5.69 15.60
N ASN A 63 -3.76 6.75 15.41
CA ASN A 63 -5.23 6.71 15.58
C ASN A 63 -5.92 6.46 14.22
N LEU A 64 -5.39 5.53 13.43
CA LEU A 64 -5.87 5.17 12.09
C LEU A 64 -6.51 3.78 12.12
N LYS A 65 -7.36 3.50 11.15
CA LYS A 65 -8.08 2.23 11.04
C LYS A 65 -7.38 1.29 10.05
N THR A 66 -7.41 -0.01 10.35
CA THR A 66 -7.19 -1.04 9.34
C THR A 66 -8.40 -1.10 8.42
N ILE A 67 -8.17 -1.26 7.11
CA ILE A 67 -9.23 -1.21 6.10
C ILE A 67 -9.37 -2.51 5.29
N MET A 68 -8.36 -3.38 5.29
CA MET A 68 -8.45 -4.65 4.57
C MET A 68 -9.46 -5.59 5.22
N PRO A 69 -10.30 -6.29 4.42
CA PRO A 69 -11.19 -7.32 4.93
C PRO A 69 -10.43 -8.38 5.74
N LYS A 70 -11.11 -8.90 6.76
CA LYS A 70 -10.54 -9.98 7.57
C LYS A 70 -10.23 -11.20 6.70
N ASP A 71 -9.08 -11.82 6.94
CA ASP A 71 -8.59 -12.99 6.22
C ASP A 71 -8.36 -12.78 4.71
N ALA A 72 -8.39 -11.51 4.24
CA ALA A 72 -8.01 -11.18 2.87
C ALA A 72 -6.53 -11.46 2.63
N GLU A 73 -6.23 -12.16 1.54
CA GLU A 73 -4.86 -12.48 1.15
C GLU A 73 -4.64 -12.14 -0.32
N LEU A 74 -3.58 -11.37 -0.60
CA LEU A 74 -3.14 -11.13 -1.97
C LEU A 74 -2.45 -12.38 -2.51
N LYS A 75 -3.02 -12.95 -3.57
CA LYS A 75 -2.56 -14.19 -4.21
C LYS A 75 -1.59 -13.95 -5.35
N SER A 76 -1.81 -12.90 -6.14
CA SER A 76 -0.89 -12.51 -7.20
C SER A 76 -1.00 -11.04 -7.55
N VAL A 77 0.08 -10.52 -8.13
CA VAL A 77 0.15 -9.21 -8.76
C VAL A 77 0.50 -9.44 -10.23
N LYS A 78 -0.17 -8.72 -11.13
CA LYS A 78 0.19 -8.66 -12.55
C LYS A 78 0.19 -7.21 -12.98
N ILE A 79 1.10 -6.86 -13.87
CA ILE A 79 1.14 -5.53 -14.49
C ILE A 79 0.62 -5.66 -15.91
N LYS A 80 -0.27 -4.74 -16.28
CA LYS A 80 -0.71 -4.59 -17.66
C LYS A 80 -0.73 -3.10 -17.99
N ASP A 81 0.16 -2.70 -18.89
CA ASP A 81 0.37 -1.30 -19.24
C ASP A 81 0.70 -0.49 -17.96
N ASP A 82 -0.02 0.60 -17.70
CA ASP A 82 0.14 1.44 -16.50
C ASP A 82 -0.81 1.03 -15.34
N CYS A 83 -1.39 -0.17 -15.41
CA CYS A 83 -2.37 -0.66 -14.44
C CYS A 83 -1.92 -1.93 -13.72
N VAL A 84 -2.01 -1.91 -12.40
CA VAL A 84 -1.68 -3.05 -11.54
C VAL A 84 -2.93 -3.87 -11.26
N ILE A 85 -2.89 -5.16 -11.58
CA ILE A 85 -3.97 -6.11 -11.31
C ILE A 85 -3.61 -6.88 -10.03
N LEU A 86 -4.37 -6.62 -8.97
CA LEU A 86 -4.28 -7.32 -7.69
C LEU A 86 -5.32 -8.45 -7.66
N ASN A 87 -4.86 -9.67 -7.45
CA ASN A 87 -5.73 -10.83 -7.28
C ASN A 87 -5.72 -11.27 -5.83
N PHE A 88 -6.87 -11.17 -5.16
CA PHE A 88 -7.06 -11.60 -3.78
C PHE A 88 -7.80 -12.94 -3.72
N ASN A 89 -7.94 -13.49 -2.51
CA ASN A 89 -8.83 -14.61 -2.21
C ASN A 89 -10.29 -14.16 -2.06
N GLU A 90 -11.18 -15.16 -1.98
CA GLU A 90 -12.61 -14.94 -1.78
C GLU A 90 -12.93 -14.17 -0.49
N ALA A 91 -12.09 -14.23 0.55
CA ALA A 91 -12.29 -13.50 1.79
C ALA A 91 -12.24 -11.97 1.58
N PHE A 92 -11.42 -11.49 0.63
CA PHE A 92 -11.45 -10.08 0.24
C PHE A 92 -12.82 -9.70 -0.32
N LYS A 93 -13.33 -10.50 -1.26
CA LYS A 93 -14.62 -10.25 -1.92
C LYS A 93 -15.80 -10.34 -0.96
N SER A 94 -15.85 -11.38 -0.12
CA SER A 94 -16.95 -11.61 0.81
C SER A 94 -16.91 -10.69 2.03
N GLY A 95 -15.74 -10.16 2.38
CA GLY A 95 -15.56 -9.22 3.48
C GLY A 95 -15.50 -7.75 3.05
N MET A 96 -15.88 -7.41 1.81
CA MET A 96 -16.00 -6.03 1.37
C MET A 96 -16.94 -5.24 2.30
N PRO A 97 -16.66 -3.95 2.57
CA PRO A 97 -17.57 -3.12 3.35
C PRO A 97 -18.95 -2.99 2.71
N GLU A 98 -19.98 -2.76 3.53
CA GLU A 98 -21.37 -2.68 3.07
C GLU A 98 -21.73 -1.28 2.54
N THR A 99 -21.09 -0.23 3.07
CA THR A 99 -21.40 1.15 2.70
C THR A 99 -20.50 1.66 1.59
N GLN A 100 -21.06 2.46 0.69
CA GLN A 100 -20.31 3.07 -0.42
C GLN A 100 -19.10 3.87 0.06
N SER A 101 -19.24 4.61 1.16
CA SER A 101 -18.15 5.40 1.74
C SER A 101 -16.99 4.54 2.24
N GLU A 102 -17.26 3.39 2.86
CA GLU A 102 -16.21 2.49 3.34
C GLU A 102 -15.56 1.71 2.18
N ILE A 103 -16.35 1.35 1.16
CA ILE A 103 -15.83 0.79 -0.08
C ILE A 103 -14.85 1.77 -0.73
N GLU A 104 -15.22 3.05 -0.85
CA GLU A 104 -14.33 4.10 -1.39
C GLU A 104 -13.05 4.22 -0.58
N MET A 105 -13.12 4.20 0.75
CA MET A 105 -11.93 4.26 1.60
C MET A 105 -10.99 3.07 1.37
N LEU A 106 -11.54 1.86 1.25
CA LEU A 106 -10.75 0.66 0.91
C LEU A 106 -10.09 0.78 -0.46
N LEU A 107 -10.87 1.15 -1.48
CA LEU A 107 -10.38 1.23 -2.85
C LEU A 107 -9.31 2.33 -3.01
N TYR A 108 -9.52 3.50 -2.41
CA TYR A 108 -8.54 4.60 -2.46
C TYR A 108 -7.33 4.34 -1.59
N ALA A 109 -7.47 3.66 -0.44
CA ALA A 109 -6.31 3.21 0.34
C ALA A 109 -5.39 2.31 -0.50
N ILE A 110 -5.96 1.34 -1.22
CA ILE A 110 -5.22 0.44 -2.12
C ILE A 110 -4.62 1.22 -3.29
N ALA A 111 -5.44 1.99 -4.01
CA ALA A 111 -5.00 2.70 -5.21
C ALA A 111 -3.91 3.73 -4.90
N ASN A 112 -4.08 4.55 -3.87
CA ASN A 112 -3.08 5.56 -3.48
C ASN A 112 -1.77 4.89 -3.06
N THR A 113 -1.83 3.77 -2.33
CA THR A 113 -0.63 3.03 -1.89
C THR A 113 0.12 2.43 -3.08
N VAL A 114 -0.58 1.78 -4.01
CA VAL A 114 0.05 1.11 -5.17
C VAL A 114 0.57 2.12 -6.19
N THR A 115 -0.09 3.26 -6.36
CA THR A 115 0.34 4.30 -7.32
C THR A 115 1.35 5.29 -6.72
N GLU A 116 1.93 4.98 -5.55
CA GLU A 116 3.20 5.61 -5.17
C GLU A 116 4.36 5.17 -6.06
N PHE A 117 4.25 3.97 -6.65
CA PHE A 117 5.07 3.56 -7.79
C PHE A 117 4.62 4.38 -9.01
N LYS A 118 5.43 5.37 -9.41
CA LYS A 118 5.04 6.42 -10.38
C LYS A 118 4.81 5.89 -11.80
N ASP A 119 5.24 4.67 -12.10
CA ASP A 119 4.99 4.00 -13.37
C ASP A 119 3.54 3.52 -13.54
N PHE A 120 2.75 3.52 -12.45
CA PHE A 120 1.36 3.05 -12.46
C PHE A 120 0.36 4.13 -12.06
N ASN A 121 -0.74 4.19 -12.81
CA ASN A 121 -1.80 5.18 -12.61
C ASN A 121 -3.08 4.57 -12.02
N CYS A 122 -3.24 3.25 -12.13
CA CYS A 122 -4.46 2.58 -11.73
C CYS A 122 -4.28 1.18 -11.16
N VAL A 123 -5.33 0.73 -10.46
CA VAL A 123 -5.45 -0.60 -9.89
C VAL A 123 -6.72 -1.27 -10.36
N LYS A 124 -6.63 -2.56 -10.68
CA LYS A 124 -7.76 -3.47 -10.88
C LYS A 124 -7.75 -4.53 -9.78
N ILE A 125 -8.91 -4.85 -9.23
CA ILE A 125 -9.03 -5.87 -8.18
C ILE A 125 -9.85 -7.07 -8.67
N THR A 126 -9.32 -8.25 -8.43
CA THR A 126 -9.91 -9.54 -8.83
C THR A 126 -9.90 -10.53 -7.67
N SER A 127 -10.82 -11.50 -7.69
CA SER A 127 -10.81 -12.68 -6.83
C SER A 127 -10.97 -13.91 -7.70
N GLY A 128 -9.97 -14.80 -7.71
CA GLY A 128 -9.93 -15.89 -8.69
C GLY A 128 -10.01 -15.35 -10.13
N ASN A 129 -11.04 -15.72 -10.87
CA ASN A 129 -11.29 -15.26 -12.24
C ASN A 129 -12.29 -14.09 -12.32
N GLU A 130 -12.84 -13.66 -11.19
CA GLU A 130 -13.87 -12.63 -11.15
C GLU A 130 -13.27 -11.23 -10.95
N VAL A 131 -13.89 -10.24 -11.60
CA VAL A 131 -13.56 -8.83 -11.39
C VAL A 131 -14.37 -8.33 -10.22
N VAL A 132 -13.69 -7.97 -9.12
CA VAL A 132 -14.32 -7.35 -7.95
C VAL A 132 -14.45 -5.85 -8.18
N GLN A 133 -13.40 -5.22 -8.72
CA GLN A 133 -13.38 -3.81 -9.08
C GLN A 133 -12.59 -3.63 -10.37
N SER A 134 -13.15 -2.89 -11.34
CA SER A 134 -12.59 -2.77 -12.69
C SER A 134 -11.31 -1.93 -12.73
N VAL A 135 -11.43 -0.62 -12.54
CA VAL A 135 -10.32 0.33 -12.51
C VAL A 135 -10.58 1.32 -11.38
N VAL A 136 -9.57 1.53 -10.55
CA VAL A 136 -9.54 2.55 -9.51
C VAL A 136 -8.27 3.35 -9.70
N ASN A 137 -8.41 4.66 -9.80
CA ASN A 137 -7.29 5.58 -9.81
C ASN A 137 -7.06 6.11 -8.39
N ARG A 138 -5.85 6.63 -8.15
CA ARG A 138 -5.60 7.38 -6.92
C ARG A 138 -6.57 8.55 -6.77
N ASN A 139 -6.98 8.83 -5.55
CA ASN A 139 -7.77 10.00 -5.22
C ASN A 139 -7.11 10.75 -4.05
N MET A 140 -6.50 11.90 -4.38
CA MET A 140 -5.78 12.72 -3.40
C MET A 140 -6.70 13.67 -2.63
N ASP A 141 -7.94 13.91 -3.09
CA ASP A 141 -8.90 14.77 -2.37
C ASP A 141 -9.35 14.16 -1.04
N PHE A 142 -9.21 12.84 -0.91
CA PHE A 142 -9.45 12.10 0.32
C PHE A 142 -8.22 12.04 1.23
N VAL A 143 -7.04 12.47 0.79
CA VAL A 143 -5.82 12.44 1.62
C VAL A 143 -5.74 13.71 2.45
N ALA A 144 -5.81 13.58 3.77
CA ALA A 144 -5.71 14.70 4.70
C ALA A 144 -4.25 15.17 4.88
N LYS A 145 -3.31 14.23 4.95
CA LYS A 145 -1.87 14.47 5.07
C LYS A 145 -1.07 13.18 4.85
N ILE A 146 0.23 13.34 4.59
CA ILE A 146 1.23 12.27 4.69
C ILE A 146 2.07 12.56 5.93
N VAL A 147 2.22 11.58 6.80
CA VAL A 147 2.98 11.70 8.05
C VAL A 147 4.29 10.96 7.89
N GLU A 148 5.38 11.73 7.88
CA GLU A 148 6.72 11.19 8.02
C GLU A 148 6.97 10.80 9.48
N THR A 149 7.68 9.69 9.70
CA THR A 149 8.07 9.30 11.04
C THR A 149 9.12 10.29 11.55
N SER A 150 8.81 11.02 12.62
CA SER A 150 9.77 11.88 13.33
C SER A 150 10.74 11.03 14.16
N THR A 151 11.53 10.20 13.48
CA THR A 151 12.78 9.64 13.99
C THR A 151 13.79 9.69 12.84
N ASN A 152 14.55 10.78 12.87
CA ASN A 152 15.72 11.14 12.07
C ASN A 152 15.42 11.81 10.71
N ASN A 153 15.99 13.02 10.57
CA ASN A 153 16.40 13.60 9.30
C ASN A 153 17.09 12.50 8.47
N TYR A 154 16.38 11.98 7.49
CA TYR A 154 16.97 11.25 6.38
C TYR A 154 16.61 12.11 5.18
N ASP A 155 17.65 12.71 4.59
CA ASP A 155 17.55 13.66 3.49
C ASP A 155 16.59 13.14 2.41
N GLU A 156 15.74 14.03 1.90
CA GLU A 156 14.71 13.79 0.87
C GLU A 156 15.27 13.26 -0.49
N GLU A 157 16.57 12.97 -0.59
CA GLU A 157 17.28 12.77 -1.86
C GLU A 157 17.76 11.33 -2.12
N GLU A 158 17.49 10.37 -1.24
CA GLU A 158 17.78 8.97 -1.52
C GLU A 158 16.50 8.14 -1.46
N TYR A 159 15.58 8.43 -2.39
CA TYR A 159 14.76 7.36 -2.92
C TYR A 159 15.74 6.31 -3.40
N ALA A 160 15.64 5.09 -2.87
CA ALA A 160 16.02 4.00 -3.72
C ALA A 160 15.03 4.05 -4.88
N ASP A 161 15.41 4.75 -5.95
CA ASP A 161 15.21 4.24 -7.29
C ASP A 161 15.88 2.87 -7.28
N VAL A 162 15.25 1.90 -6.60
CA VAL A 162 15.55 0.51 -6.82
C VAL A 162 15.20 0.38 -8.28
N PRO A 163 16.17 0.14 -9.17
CA PRO A 163 15.85 -0.16 -10.54
C PRO A 163 15.08 -1.46 -10.47
N LEU A 164 13.75 -1.36 -10.48
CA LEU A 164 12.91 -2.52 -10.57
C LEU A 164 13.08 -3.04 -11.99
N GLU A 165 13.23 -4.36 -12.09
CA GLU A 165 13.39 -5.06 -13.38
C GLU A 165 12.09 -5.05 -14.19
#